data_AF-A0A9D6HSB9-F1
#
_entry.id   AF-A0A9D6HSB9-F1
#
_cell.length_a   1.000
_cell.length_b   1.000
_cell.length_c   1.000
_cell.angle_alpha   90.00
_cell.angle_beta   90.00
_cell.angle_gamma   90.00
#
_symmetry.space_group_name_H-M   'P 1'
#
loop_
_entity.id
_entity.type
_entity.pdbx_description
1 polymer ?
#
loop_
_entity_poly.entity_id
_entity_poly.type
_entity_poly.pdbx_seq_one_letter_code
_entity_poly.pdbx_strand_id
1 'polypeptide(L)'
;MISITLVVIITGSIYYCMNSALESWSYSRDQLSLQKVLAETIDKVINGSFKRYGLKDTLEIVSAGNREVEFVPPWVDNTHTAGPLNFIYTLNKKIKPGSPIPLGQYRPTDKDPWQFLPLARVDLENDLSSQLQLKLAVQEGSLLRFIYHPDYESSPDVAEKIYWDETDRQVYFDDGEGNLESLSKNLFGVEIERMELRYYTNSNQLVTDRRWVDVADLPILTGVEVMIEAKLNDHKQTLVTFVTLRNAPARTGYLSLRRDMRLRIPDSEHVKTLMITSLTGITNNDKLQLEAVPASGEIWRLTVDFEKPAGAKPVIKMLTVEYPPQQTVYTEYPRSDADLGINLNLIGNDGRYDYDDDGDVDDAVLLEGDVDLVVTQMNIKGAGIFVRP
;
A
#
# COMPACT_ATOMS: atom_id res chain seq x y z
N MET A 1 -8.20 11.29 -79.22
CA MET A 1 -7.28 10.53 -78.35
C MET A 1 -6.68 11.40 -77.25
N ILE A 2 -5.88 12.43 -77.55
CA ILE A 2 -5.15 13.25 -76.54
C ILE A 2 -6.02 13.64 -75.33
N SER A 3 -7.22 14.17 -75.52
CA SER A 3 -8.13 14.55 -74.42
C SER A 3 -8.58 13.37 -73.54
N ILE A 4 -8.74 12.18 -74.12
CA ILE A 4 -9.09 10.96 -73.38
C ILE A 4 -7.89 10.52 -72.53
N THR A 5 -6.68 10.54 -73.11
CA THR A 5 -5.44 10.22 -72.39
C THR A 5 -5.20 11.18 -71.22
N LEU A 6 -5.41 12.48 -71.41
CA LEU A 6 -5.32 13.49 -70.35
C LEU A 6 -6.35 13.24 -69.24
N VAL A 7 -7.61 12.94 -69.58
CA VAL A 7 -8.64 12.60 -68.59
C VAL A 7 -8.26 11.35 -67.79
N VAL A 8 -7.78 10.28 -68.43
CA VAL A 8 -7.34 9.06 -67.74
C VAL A 8 -6.18 9.34 -66.78
N ILE A 9 -5.19 10.14 -67.18
CA ILE A 9 -4.06 10.52 -66.31
C ILE A 9 -4.54 11.35 -65.11
N ILE A 10 -5.44 12.32 -65.33
CA ILE A 10 -5.98 13.18 -64.26
C ILE A 10 -6.85 12.36 -63.30
N THR A 11 -7.80 11.57 -63.81
CA THR A 11 -8.67 10.71 -63.00
C THR A 11 -7.88 9.66 -62.23
N GLY A 12 -6.87 9.03 -62.85
CA GLY A 12 -5.96 8.10 -62.17
C GLY A 12 -5.18 8.78 -61.05
N SER A 13 -4.62 9.97 -61.30
CA SER A 13 -3.89 10.74 -60.28
C SER A 13 -4.80 11.14 -59.11
N ILE A 14 -6.02 11.62 -59.39
CA ILE A 14 -7.02 11.94 -58.35
C ILE A 14 -7.38 10.68 -57.55
N TYR A 15 -7.61 9.55 -58.22
CA TYR A 15 -7.93 8.28 -57.56
C TYR A 15 -6.81 7.82 -56.63
N TYR A 16 -5.55 7.81 -57.09
CA TYR A 16 -4.41 7.44 -56.23
C TYR A 16 -4.22 8.39 -55.05
N CYS A 17 -4.34 9.71 -55.26
CA CYS A 17 -4.26 10.70 -54.17
C CYS A 17 -5.39 10.53 -53.16
N MET A 18 -6.63 10.31 -53.61
CA MET A 18 -7.77 10.07 -52.72
C MET A 18 -7.64 8.76 -51.96
N ASN A 19 -7.21 7.67 -52.61
CA ASN A 19 -7.01 6.39 -51.96
C ASN A 19 -5.92 6.47 -50.89
N SER A 20 -4.75 7.06 -51.21
CA SER A 20 -3.66 7.25 -50.25
C SER A 20 -4.07 8.17 -49.08
N ALA A 21 -4.89 9.19 -49.33
CA ALA A 21 -5.43 10.06 -48.28
C ALA A 21 -6.43 9.32 -47.37
N LEU A 22 -7.28 8.45 -47.92
CA LEU A 22 -8.22 7.62 -47.15
C LEU A 22 -7.50 6.55 -46.32
N GLU A 23 -6.48 5.90 -46.89
CA GLU A 23 -5.61 4.96 -46.17
C GLU A 23 -4.87 5.66 -45.02
N SER A 24 -4.24 6.80 -45.30
CA SER A 24 -3.56 7.62 -44.28
C SER A 24 -4.51 8.10 -43.18
N TRP A 25 -5.75 8.48 -43.54
CA TRP A 25 -6.77 8.88 -42.56
C TRP A 25 -7.25 7.71 -41.71
N SER A 26 -7.51 6.54 -42.31
CA SER A 26 -7.92 5.33 -41.58
C SER A 26 -6.82 4.87 -40.63
N TYR A 27 -5.57 4.84 -41.08
CA TYR A 27 -4.40 4.54 -40.26
C TYR A 27 -4.28 5.50 -39.07
N SER A 28 -4.37 6.81 -39.32
CA SER A 28 -4.28 7.83 -38.27
C SER A 28 -5.43 7.71 -37.25
N ARG A 29 -6.65 7.44 -37.73
CA ARG A 29 -7.82 7.19 -36.88
C ARG A 29 -7.62 5.97 -36.00
N ASP A 30 -7.17 4.86 -36.57
CA ASP A 30 -7.01 3.60 -35.85
C ASP A 30 -5.90 3.68 -34.79
N GLN A 31 -4.79 4.37 -35.10
CA GLN A 31 -3.76 4.70 -34.11
C GLN A 31 -4.27 5.59 -32.98
N LEU A 32 -5.05 6.65 -33.29
CA LEU A 32 -5.64 7.52 -32.28
C LEU A 32 -6.65 6.79 -31.40
N SER A 33 -7.45 5.87 -31.96
CA SER A 33 -8.36 5.00 -31.22
C SER A 33 -7.61 4.04 -30.29
N LEU A 34 -6.54 3.39 -30.78
CA LEU A 34 -5.66 2.54 -29.96
C LEU A 34 -5.04 3.32 -28.80
N GLN A 35 -4.39 4.44 -29.08
CA GLN A 35 -3.76 5.29 -28.07
C GLN A 35 -4.77 5.77 -27.03
N LYS A 36 -5.97 6.20 -27.45
CA LYS A 36 -7.02 6.66 -26.56
C LYS A 36 -7.49 5.53 -25.62
N VAL A 37 -7.83 4.36 -26.15
CA VAL A 37 -8.34 3.24 -25.34
C VAL A 37 -7.26 2.72 -24.39
N LEU A 38 -6.00 2.61 -24.84
CA LEU A 38 -4.88 2.24 -23.97
C LEU A 38 -4.67 3.25 -22.83
N ALA A 39 -4.65 4.55 -23.15
CA ALA A 39 -4.47 5.60 -22.15
C ALA A 39 -5.62 5.63 -21.14
N GLU A 40 -6.88 5.55 -21.58
CA GLU A 40 -8.06 5.49 -20.70
C GLU A 40 -8.11 4.20 -19.86
N THR A 41 -7.70 3.05 -20.41
CA THR A 41 -7.63 1.79 -19.66
C THR A 41 -6.55 1.85 -18.59
N ILE A 42 -5.35 2.32 -18.94
CA ILE A 42 -4.26 2.50 -17.98
C ILE A 42 -4.63 3.53 -16.92
N ASP A 43 -5.19 4.68 -17.28
CA ASP A 43 -5.58 5.71 -16.30
C ASP A 43 -6.54 5.14 -15.25
N LYS A 44 -7.54 4.36 -15.67
CA LYS A 44 -8.45 3.65 -14.75
C LYS A 44 -7.75 2.61 -13.87
N VAL A 45 -6.80 1.84 -14.42
CA VAL A 45 -6.03 0.85 -13.63
C VAL A 45 -5.13 1.56 -12.60
N ILE A 46 -4.49 2.67 -12.95
CA ILE A 46 -3.58 3.41 -12.06
C ILE A 46 -4.37 4.22 -11.02
N ASN A 47 -5.24 5.13 -11.48
CA ASN A 47 -5.86 6.17 -10.68
C ASN A 47 -7.30 5.82 -10.24
N GLY A 48 -7.89 4.74 -10.76
CA GLY A 48 -9.25 4.33 -10.46
C GLY A 48 -10.31 4.98 -11.35
N SER A 49 -11.58 4.81 -11.01
CA SER A 49 -12.72 5.44 -11.68
C SER A 49 -13.42 6.42 -10.74
N PHE A 50 -14.52 7.06 -11.18
CA PHE A 50 -15.21 8.12 -10.41
C PHE A 50 -15.68 7.68 -8.99
N LYS A 51 -15.70 6.38 -8.69
CA LYS A 51 -16.06 5.82 -7.37
C LYS A 51 -15.13 4.72 -6.85
N ARG A 52 -14.06 4.38 -7.57
CA ARG A 52 -13.23 3.20 -7.32
C ARG A 52 -11.77 3.59 -7.26
N TYR A 53 -11.00 2.93 -6.42
CA TYR A 53 -9.57 3.20 -6.29
C TYR A 53 -8.80 2.49 -7.40
N GLY A 54 -7.61 3.00 -7.73
CA GLY A 54 -6.67 2.31 -8.62
C GLY A 54 -5.45 1.82 -7.83
N LEU A 55 -4.54 1.13 -8.52
CA LEU A 55 -3.30 0.59 -7.92
C LEU A 55 -2.46 1.66 -7.20
N LYS A 56 -2.57 2.91 -7.62
CA LYS A 56 -1.88 4.03 -6.96
C LYS A 56 -2.34 4.22 -5.52
N ASP A 57 -3.58 3.91 -5.17
CA ASP A 57 -4.15 4.12 -3.83
C ASP A 57 -4.07 2.91 -2.90
N THR A 58 -3.58 1.76 -3.39
CA THR A 58 -3.39 0.52 -2.63
C THR A 58 -2.70 0.73 -1.28
N LEU A 59 -3.31 0.18 -0.23
CA LEU A 59 -2.77 0.09 1.13
C LEU A 59 -2.09 -1.25 1.42
N GLU A 60 -2.55 -2.33 0.79
CA GLU A 60 -2.03 -3.68 0.94
C GLU A 60 -2.33 -4.51 -0.32
N ILE A 61 -1.41 -5.39 -0.71
CA ILE A 61 -1.64 -6.39 -1.76
C ILE A 61 -2.04 -7.71 -1.09
N VAL A 62 -3.16 -8.29 -1.50
CA VAL A 62 -3.70 -9.57 -1.01
C VAL A 62 -3.21 -10.72 -1.88
N SER A 63 -3.22 -10.53 -3.21
CA SER A 63 -2.66 -11.48 -4.16
C SER A 63 -2.07 -10.76 -5.38
N ALA A 64 -0.96 -11.26 -5.91
CA ALA A 64 -0.20 -10.63 -6.99
C ALA A 64 0.23 -11.67 -8.04
N GLY A 65 -0.46 -11.67 -9.17
CA GLY A 65 -0.22 -12.53 -10.32
C GLY A 65 0.07 -11.71 -11.57
N ASN A 66 0.79 -12.30 -12.53
CA ASN A 66 1.23 -11.59 -13.72
C ASN A 66 0.11 -11.05 -14.64
N ARG A 67 -1.16 -11.38 -14.38
CA ARG A 67 -2.34 -10.90 -15.11
C ARG A 67 -3.45 -10.39 -14.19
N GLU A 68 -3.27 -10.46 -12.87
CA GLU A 68 -4.28 -10.07 -11.89
C GLU A 68 -3.67 -9.65 -10.57
N VAL A 69 -4.26 -8.64 -9.94
CA VAL A 69 -3.85 -8.14 -8.63
C VAL A 69 -5.08 -7.86 -7.79
N GLU A 70 -5.04 -8.33 -6.56
CA GLU A 70 -6.05 -8.13 -5.54
C GLU A 70 -5.44 -7.29 -4.43
N PHE A 71 -6.13 -6.22 -4.05
CA PHE A 71 -5.57 -5.19 -3.17
C PHE A 71 -6.63 -4.57 -2.28
N VAL A 72 -6.18 -4.03 -1.14
CA VAL A 72 -7.02 -3.30 -0.19
C VAL A 72 -6.82 -1.80 -0.41
N PRO A 73 -7.85 -1.04 -0.80
CA PRO A 73 -7.82 0.41 -0.86
C PRO A 73 -8.08 1.06 0.52
N PRO A 74 -8.02 2.40 0.63
CA PRO A 74 -8.50 3.11 1.80
C PRO A 74 -10.04 3.05 1.88
N TRP A 75 -10.58 2.55 2.98
CA TRP A 75 -12.02 2.54 3.22
C TRP A 75 -12.49 3.89 3.73
N VAL A 76 -13.63 4.38 3.21
CA VAL A 76 -14.33 5.57 3.70
C VAL A 76 -15.59 5.11 4.41
N ASP A 77 -15.68 5.35 5.72
CA ASP A 77 -16.84 4.98 6.51
C ASP A 77 -18.11 5.75 6.10
N ASN A 78 -19.26 5.26 6.55
CA ASN A 78 -20.52 6.01 6.44
C ASN A 78 -20.36 7.40 7.09
N THR A 79 -21.15 8.37 6.60
CA THR A 79 -21.15 9.70 7.22
C THR A 79 -21.86 9.65 8.57
N HIS A 80 -21.16 10.03 9.63
CA HIS A 80 -21.68 10.14 11.00
C HIS A 80 -22.09 11.59 11.31
N THR A 81 -22.93 11.79 12.31
CA THR A 81 -23.20 13.12 12.87
C THR A 81 -22.27 13.39 14.05
N ALA A 82 -21.72 14.60 14.13
CA ALA A 82 -20.91 15.04 15.25
C ALA A 82 -21.74 15.14 16.54
N GLY A 83 -21.33 14.34 17.53
CA GLY A 83 -21.81 14.37 18.91
C GLY A 83 -20.75 15.01 19.82
N PRO A 84 -20.90 14.86 21.15
CA PRO A 84 -19.96 15.44 22.12
C PRO A 84 -18.56 14.82 22.02
N LEU A 85 -17.53 15.53 22.52
CA LEU A 85 -16.12 15.11 22.46
C LEU A 85 -15.83 13.69 23.00
N ASN A 86 -16.60 13.25 23.99
CA ASN A 86 -16.47 11.93 24.61
C ASN A 86 -17.35 10.85 23.95
N PHE A 87 -17.97 11.16 22.81
CA PHE A 87 -18.73 10.17 22.04
C PHE A 87 -17.77 9.20 21.34
N ILE A 88 -18.11 7.91 21.41
CA ILE A 88 -17.35 6.83 20.79
C ILE A 88 -18.08 6.39 19.52
N TYR A 89 -17.43 6.59 18.38
CA TYR A 89 -17.93 6.20 17.06
C TYR A 89 -17.56 4.75 16.79
N THR A 90 -18.54 3.93 16.43
CA THR A 90 -18.30 2.57 15.95
C THR A 90 -18.25 2.58 14.42
N LEU A 91 -17.21 1.96 13.86
CA LEU A 91 -17.00 1.87 12.41
C LEU A 91 -17.72 0.67 11.80
N ASN A 92 -18.04 0.76 10.51
CA ASN A 92 -18.70 -0.34 9.77
C ASN A 92 -17.78 -1.55 9.55
N LYS A 93 -16.50 -1.30 9.26
CA LYS A 93 -15.47 -2.31 9.04
C LYS A 93 -14.43 -2.21 10.16
N LYS A 94 -13.76 -3.31 10.48
CA LYS A 94 -12.63 -3.25 11.41
C LYS A 94 -11.47 -2.52 10.77
N ILE A 95 -10.71 -1.79 11.58
CA ILE A 95 -9.43 -1.22 11.16
C ILE A 95 -8.38 -2.32 11.24
N LYS A 96 -7.52 -2.45 10.22
CA LYS A 96 -6.43 -3.43 10.22
C LYS A 96 -5.54 -3.24 11.46
N PRO A 97 -5.29 -4.30 12.26
CA PRO A 97 -4.34 -4.24 13.36
C PRO A 97 -2.96 -3.76 12.89
N GLY A 98 -2.31 -2.90 13.68
CA GLY A 98 -1.00 -2.34 13.32
C GLY A 98 -0.99 -1.32 12.19
N SER A 99 -2.14 -0.93 11.62
CA SER A 99 -2.22 0.20 10.67
C SER A 99 -2.21 1.56 11.39
N PRO A 100 -1.97 2.70 10.70
CA PRO A 100 -2.02 4.03 11.30
C PRO A 100 -3.42 4.44 11.82
N ILE A 101 -3.46 5.37 12.78
CA ILE A 101 -4.71 5.96 13.28
C ILE A 101 -5.52 6.54 12.09
N PRO A 102 -6.84 6.26 11.99
CA PRO A 102 -7.68 6.76 10.91
C PRO A 102 -7.65 8.28 10.74
N LEU A 103 -7.82 8.72 9.49
CA LEU A 103 -7.99 10.13 9.16
C LEU A 103 -9.43 10.55 9.41
N GLY A 104 -9.63 11.37 10.44
CA GLY A 104 -10.90 12.04 10.68
C GLY A 104 -11.07 13.24 9.77
N GLN A 105 -12.26 13.40 9.20
CA GLN A 105 -12.66 14.63 8.53
C GLN A 105 -14.04 15.07 9.01
N TYR A 106 -14.22 16.39 9.18
CA TYR A 106 -15.50 17.00 9.50
C TYR A 106 -15.90 18.06 8.48
N ARG A 107 -17.21 18.21 8.28
CA ARG A 107 -17.80 19.27 7.46
C ARG A 107 -18.85 20.01 8.30
N PRO A 108 -18.61 21.28 8.68
CA PRO A 108 -19.62 22.12 9.32
C PRO A 108 -20.86 22.26 8.42
N THR A 109 -22.03 22.42 9.04
CA THR A 109 -23.33 22.42 8.34
C THR A 109 -23.41 23.44 7.18
N ASP A 110 -22.69 24.55 7.30
CA ASP A 110 -22.73 25.70 6.37
C ASP A 110 -21.42 25.90 5.57
N LYS A 111 -20.50 24.92 5.54
CA LYS A 111 -19.20 25.04 4.84
C LYS A 111 -18.86 23.79 4.05
N ASP A 112 -18.50 23.96 2.78
CA ASP A 112 -18.27 22.81 1.88
C ASP A 112 -16.93 22.05 2.00
N PRO A 113 -15.77 22.67 2.31
CA PRO A 113 -14.53 21.89 2.41
C PRO A 113 -14.51 21.05 3.69
N TRP A 114 -14.33 19.74 3.53
CA TRP A 114 -13.97 18.83 4.62
C TRP A 114 -12.64 19.26 5.26
N GLN A 115 -12.62 19.35 6.59
CA GLN A 115 -11.46 19.73 7.39
C GLN A 115 -10.95 18.53 8.19
N PHE A 116 -9.63 18.41 8.37
CA PHE A 116 -9.04 17.30 9.13
C PHE A 116 -9.32 17.42 10.63
N LEU A 117 -9.50 16.27 11.28
CA LEU A 117 -9.83 16.15 12.70
C LEU A 117 -8.93 15.08 13.35
N PRO A 118 -8.19 15.40 14.42
CA PRO A 118 -7.39 14.41 15.13
C PRO A 118 -8.28 13.44 15.92
N LEU A 119 -7.95 12.17 15.85
CA LEU A 119 -8.70 11.07 16.48
C LEU A 119 -7.84 10.30 17.50
N ALA A 120 -8.51 9.51 18.32
CA ALA A 120 -7.94 8.41 19.10
C ALA A 120 -8.63 7.10 18.69
N ARG A 121 -7.88 5.99 18.72
CA ARG A 121 -8.49 4.66 18.78
C ARG A 121 -8.96 4.37 20.20
N VAL A 122 -10.01 3.56 20.34
CA VAL A 122 -10.52 3.08 21.62
C VAL A 122 -10.48 1.56 21.59
N ASP A 123 -9.50 0.95 22.26
CA ASP A 123 -9.35 -0.50 22.36
C ASP A 123 -10.21 -1.04 23.52
N LEU A 124 -11.38 -1.60 23.22
CA LEU A 124 -12.21 -2.29 24.21
C LEU A 124 -11.88 -3.78 24.31
N GLU A 125 -12.10 -4.38 25.48
CA GLU A 125 -11.60 -5.74 25.79
C GLU A 125 -12.28 -6.86 24.97
N ASN A 126 -13.43 -6.59 24.34
CA ASN A 126 -14.23 -7.56 23.59
C ASN A 126 -14.57 -7.06 22.15
N ASP A 127 -13.58 -6.50 21.43
CA ASP A 127 -13.82 -5.78 20.18
C ASP A 127 -14.28 -6.64 18.97
N LEU A 128 -15.60 -6.71 18.81
CA LEU A 128 -16.29 -7.18 17.59
C LEU A 128 -16.35 -6.11 16.50
N SER A 129 -16.06 -4.86 16.80
CA SER A 129 -15.97 -3.72 15.86
C SER A 129 -14.75 -2.88 16.18
N SER A 130 -14.45 -1.84 15.39
CA SER A 130 -13.41 -0.86 15.71
C SER A 130 -14.03 0.47 16.12
N GLN A 131 -13.43 1.12 17.12
CA GLN A 131 -14.00 2.31 17.75
C GLN A 131 -13.03 3.50 17.75
N LEU A 132 -13.58 4.70 17.52
CA LEU A 132 -12.84 5.96 17.46
C LEU A 132 -13.45 7.03 18.37
N GLN A 133 -12.60 7.89 18.93
CA GLN A 133 -13.00 9.08 19.68
C GLN A 133 -12.35 10.32 19.05
N LEU A 134 -13.04 11.46 19.11
CA LEU A 134 -12.47 12.74 18.68
C LEU A 134 -11.48 13.27 19.73
N LYS A 135 -10.36 13.88 19.30
CA LYS A 135 -9.45 14.61 20.21
C LYS A 135 -9.75 16.11 20.31
N LEU A 136 -10.60 16.64 19.43
CA LEU A 136 -11.05 18.03 19.42
C LEU A 136 -12.57 18.09 19.28
N ALA A 137 -13.19 19.00 20.03
CA ALA A 137 -14.62 19.24 19.91
C ALA A 137 -14.92 19.98 18.60
N VAL A 138 -15.96 19.53 17.90
CA VAL A 138 -16.50 20.17 16.69
C VAL A 138 -17.93 20.63 16.95
N GLN A 139 -18.46 21.49 16.07
CA GLN A 139 -19.85 21.94 16.15
C GLN A 139 -20.80 20.73 16.03
N GLU A 140 -21.70 20.56 16.99
CA GLU A 140 -22.73 19.53 16.96
C GLU A 140 -23.57 19.62 15.68
N GLY A 141 -23.95 18.48 15.12
CA GLY A 141 -24.64 18.42 13.82
C GLY A 141 -23.73 18.55 12.59
N SER A 142 -22.43 18.83 12.76
CA SER A 142 -21.45 18.68 11.67
C SER A 142 -21.44 17.24 11.15
N LEU A 143 -21.14 17.06 9.87
CA LEU A 143 -20.95 15.73 9.30
C LEU A 143 -19.51 15.27 9.55
N LEU A 144 -19.34 13.99 9.86
CA LEU A 144 -18.05 13.33 10.07
C LEU A 144 -17.89 12.18 9.07
N ARG A 145 -16.67 11.95 8.61
CA ARG A 145 -16.28 10.72 7.92
C ARG A 145 -14.89 10.28 8.36
N PHE A 146 -14.67 8.98 8.36
CA PHE A 146 -13.42 8.35 8.78
C PHE A 146 -12.82 7.59 7.62
N ILE A 147 -11.52 7.77 7.37
CA ILE A 147 -10.79 7.10 6.30
C ILE A 147 -9.69 6.24 6.91
N TYR A 148 -9.68 4.94 6.63
CA TYR A 148 -8.79 3.97 7.29
C TYR A 148 -8.37 2.80 6.40
N HIS A 149 -7.40 2.02 6.87
CA HIS A 149 -7.05 0.71 6.31
C HIS A 149 -8.02 -0.33 6.87
N PRO A 150 -8.95 -0.89 6.08
CA PRO A 150 -9.86 -1.91 6.59
C PRO A 150 -9.13 -3.25 6.77
N ASP A 151 -9.62 -4.06 7.71
CA ASP A 151 -9.10 -5.40 7.97
C ASP A 151 -9.76 -6.44 7.06
N TYR A 152 -9.16 -6.70 5.89
CA TYR A 152 -9.69 -7.65 4.90
C TYR A 152 -9.80 -9.09 5.44
N GLU A 153 -8.97 -9.49 6.41
CA GLU A 153 -9.05 -10.82 7.03
C GLU A 153 -10.35 -10.99 7.82
N SER A 154 -10.89 -9.89 8.37
CA SER A 154 -12.18 -9.84 9.06
C SER A 154 -13.37 -9.48 8.16
N SER A 155 -13.10 -8.91 6.98
CA SER A 155 -14.09 -8.38 6.04
C SER A 155 -13.57 -8.49 4.62
N PRO A 156 -13.59 -9.69 3.99
CA PRO A 156 -12.96 -9.93 2.69
C PRO A 156 -13.54 -9.10 1.54
N ASP A 157 -14.78 -8.62 1.70
CA ASP A 157 -15.49 -7.75 0.75
C ASP A 157 -14.92 -6.34 0.62
N VAL A 158 -13.83 -6.01 1.33
CA VAL A 158 -13.06 -4.76 1.16
C VAL A 158 -11.88 -4.90 0.20
N ALA A 159 -11.62 -6.12 -0.32
CA ALA A 159 -10.56 -6.35 -1.30
C ALA A 159 -11.10 -6.15 -2.72
N GLU A 160 -10.44 -5.28 -3.48
CA GLU A 160 -10.74 -4.98 -4.89
C GLU A 160 -9.77 -5.75 -5.79
N LYS A 161 -10.22 -6.21 -6.96
CA LYS A 161 -9.40 -6.99 -7.90
C LYS A 161 -9.40 -6.39 -9.29
N ILE A 162 -8.20 -6.18 -9.86
CA ILE A 162 -7.99 -5.84 -11.26
C ILE A 162 -7.41 -7.07 -11.97
N TYR A 163 -8.03 -7.50 -13.07
CA TYR A 163 -7.56 -8.64 -13.84
C TYR A 163 -7.81 -8.49 -15.34
N TRP A 164 -7.06 -9.23 -16.16
CA TRP A 164 -7.30 -9.34 -17.60
C TRP A 164 -7.84 -10.73 -17.95
N ASP A 165 -8.97 -10.75 -18.65
CA ASP A 165 -9.57 -11.97 -19.17
C ASP A 165 -9.11 -12.22 -20.62
N GLU A 166 -8.49 -13.38 -20.86
CA GLU A 166 -7.96 -13.80 -22.15
C GLU A 166 -9.07 -14.20 -23.15
N THR A 167 -10.24 -14.60 -22.66
CA THR A 167 -11.42 -14.97 -23.46
C THR A 167 -12.14 -13.73 -23.96
N ASP A 168 -12.41 -12.78 -23.06
CA ASP A 168 -13.14 -11.55 -23.35
C ASP A 168 -12.26 -10.43 -23.94
N ARG A 169 -10.93 -10.60 -23.89
CA ARG A 169 -9.92 -9.63 -24.35
C ARG A 169 -10.10 -8.26 -23.69
N GLN A 170 -10.42 -8.26 -22.40
CA GLN A 170 -10.76 -7.07 -21.63
C GLN A 170 -10.11 -7.05 -20.24
N VAL A 171 -9.83 -5.84 -19.76
CA VAL A 171 -9.39 -5.60 -18.37
C VAL A 171 -10.61 -5.27 -17.54
N TYR A 172 -10.78 -6.01 -16.45
CA TYR A 172 -11.90 -5.92 -15.53
C TYR A 172 -11.46 -5.42 -14.16
N PHE A 173 -12.41 -4.80 -13.47
CA PHE A 173 -12.37 -4.45 -12.06
C PHE A 173 -13.54 -5.12 -11.35
N ASP A 174 -13.24 -5.85 -10.28
CA ASP A 174 -14.20 -6.42 -9.34
C ASP A 174 -14.04 -5.69 -8.00
N ASP A 175 -15.15 -5.28 -7.38
CA ASP A 175 -15.17 -4.51 -6.12
C ASP A 175 -15.36 -5.39 -4.87
N GLY A 176 -15.25 -6.71 -4.99
CA GLY A 176 -15.37 -7.64 -3.86
C GLY A 176 -16.82 -7.89 -3.42
N GLU A 177 -17.75 -6.99 -3.75
CA GLU A 177 -19.19 -7.20 -3.68
C GLU A 177 -19.74 -7.93 -4.93
N GLY A 178 -18.89 -8.18 -5.94
CA GLY A 178 -19.22 -8.90 -7.17
C GLY A 178 -19.71 -8.02 -8.32
N ASN A 179 -19.55 -6.69 -8.25
CA ASN A 179 -19.92 -5.80 -9.35
C ASN A 179 -18.75 -5.65 -10.34
N LEU A 180 -18.80 -6.43 -11.42
CA LEU A 180 -17.78 -6.37 -12.47
C LEU A 180 -17.92 -5.12 -13.36
N GLU A 181 -16.84 -4.36 -13.54
CA GLU A 181 -16.73 -3.26 -14.53
C GLU A 181 -15.61 -3.56 -15.53
N SER A 182 -15.90 -3.46 -16.83
CA SER A 182 -14.85 -3.49 -17.85
C SER A 182 -14.21 -2.10 -17.98
N LEU A 183 -12.93 -2.02 -17.63
CA LEU A 183 -12.13 -0.80 -17.74
C LEU A 183 -11.80 -0.46 -19.20
N SER A 184 -11.63 -1.47 -20.05
CA SER A 184 -11.23 -1.32 -21.46
C SER A 184 -12.39 -1.29 -22.47
N LYS A 185 -13.64 -1.41 -22.01
CA LYS A 185 -14.83 -1.33 -22.88
C LYS A 185 -14.89 0.00 -23.64
N ASN A 186 -14.96 -0.08 -24.96
CA ASN A 186 -14.87 1.07 -25.85
C ASN A 186 -15.82 0.94 -27.06
N LEU A 187 -16.07 2.06 -27.75
CA LEU A 187 -16.90 2.12 -28.97
C LEU A 187 -16.08 1.99 -30.28
N PHE A 188 -14.77 1.82 -30.18
CA PHE A 188 -13.85 1.85 -31.33
C PHE A 188 -13.50 0.46 -31.87
N GLY A 189 -13.89 -0.62 -31.18
CA GLY A 189 -13.54 -1.99 -31.54
C GLY A 189 -12.10 -2.38 -31.18
N VAL A 190 -11.48 -1.64 -30.24
CA VAL A 190 -10.13 -1.98 -29.74
C VAL A 190 -10.23 -3.15 -28.76
N GLU A 191 -9.43 -4.19 -28.98
CA GLU A 191 -9.33 -5.37 -28.12
C GLU A 191 -8.03 -5.34 -27.30
N ILE A 192 -8.05 -5.83 -26.06
CA ILE A 192 -6.84 -5.99 -25.24
C ILE A 192 -6.32 -7.42 -25.40
N GLU A 193 -5.23 -7.59 -26.16
CA GLU A 193 -4.63 -8.91 -26.42
C GLU A 193 -3.70 -9.39 -25.30
N ARG A 194 -3.23 -8.50 -24.41
CA ARG A 194 -2.43 -8.86 -23.23
C ARG A 194 -2.47 -7.76 -22.17
N MET A 195 -2.55 -8.17 -20.91
CA MET A 195 -2.06 -7.39 -19.77
C MET A 195 -0.94 -8.16 -19.09
N GLU A 196 0.08 -7.46 -18.60
CA GLU A 196 1.12 -8.01 -17.74
C GLU A 196 1.39 -7.08 -16.55
N LEU A 197 1.51 -7.66 -15.36
CA LEU A 197 1.85 -6.98 -14.12
C LEU A 197 3.19 -7.53 -13.61
N ARG A 198 4.12 -6.65 -13.24
CA ARG A 198 5.40 -7.01 -12.61
C ARG A 198 5.62 -6.18 -11.36
N TYR A 199 6.15 -6.80 -10.31
CA TYR A 199 6.13 -6.25 -8.95
C TYR A 199 7.53 -5.96 -8.43
N TYR A 200 7.71 -4.77 -7.84
CA TYR A 200 9.02 -4.22 -7.50
C TYR A 200 9.13 -3.78 -6.03
N THR A 201 10.30 -4.01 -5.44
CA THR A 201 10.69 -3.52 -4.12
C THR A 201 11.03 -2.02 -4.11
N ASN A 202 11.22 -1.45 -2.93
CA ASN A 202 11.70 -0.07 -2.73
C ASN A 202 13.05 0.22 -3.42
N SER A 203 13.92 -0.79 -3.51
CA SER A 203 15.20 -0.76 -4.24
C SER A 203 15.05 -0.91 -5.76
N ASN A 204 13.81 -0.89 -6.27
CA ASN A 204 13.46 -1.10 -7.68
C ASN A 204 13.94 -2.46 -8.24
N GLN A 205 14.04 -3.48 -7.38
CA GLN A 205 14.34 -4.84 -7.77
C GLN A 205 13.04 -5.58 -8.10
N LEU A 206 13.03 -6.35 -9.19
CA LEU A 206 11.92 -7.21 -9.54
C LEU A 206 11.83 -8.36 -8.53
N VAL A 207 10.65 -8.53 -7.91
CA VAL A 207 10.45 -9.51 -6.82
C VAL A 207 10.39 -10.94 -7.35
N THR A 208 9.80 -11.16 -8.53
CA THR A 208 9.71 -12.49 -9.14
C THR A 208 9.50 -12.42 -10.65
N ASP A 209 10.08 -13.38 -11.36
CA ASP A 209 9.76 -13.70 -12.77
C ASP A 209 8.65 -14.79 -12.88
N ARG A 210 8.15 -15.31 -11.76
CA ARG A 210 7.11 -16.34 -11.75
C ARG A 210 5.74 -15.75 -12.07
N ARG A 211 4.77 -16.64 -12.37
CA ARG A 211 3.36 -16.25 -12.59
C ARG A 211 2.72 -15.56 -11.37
N TRP A 212 3.22 -15.84 -10.17
CA TRP A 212 2.70 -15.37 -8.89
C TRP A 212 3.84 -14.96 -7.96
N VAL A 213 3.61 -13.92 -7.15
CA VAL A 213 4.46 -13.55 -6.01
C VAL A 213 4.16 -14.48 -4.83
N ASP A 214 5.19 -14.93 -4.13
CA ASP A 214 5.03 -15.78 -2.95
C ASP A 214 4.45 -14.92 -1.78
N VAL A 215 3.57 -15.49 -0.95
CA VAL A 215 2.79 -14.73 0.05
C VAL A 215 3.67 -13.94 1.04
N ALA A 216 4.87 -14.44 1.34
CA ALA A 216 5.85 -13.78 2.20
C ALA A 216 6.40 -12.46 1.61
N ASP A 217 6.38 -12.29 0.28
CA ASP A 217 6.94 -11.15 -0.43
C ASP A 217 5.88 -10.08 -0.79
N LEU A 218 4.59 -10.36 -0.57
CA LEU A 218 3.51 -9.38 -0.79
C LEU A 218 3.67 -8.08 0.04
N PRO A 219 4.13 -8.12 1.32
CA PRO A 219 4.31 -6.91 2.12
C PRO A 219 5.46 -5.99 1.68
N ILE A 220 6.43 -6.48 0.89
CA ILE A 220 7.57 -5.68 0.42
C ILE A 220 7.32 -5.02 -0.95
N LEU A 221 6.14 -5.25 -1.56
CA LEU A 221 5.79 -4.67 -2.85
C LEU A 221 5.57 -3.15 -2.72
N THR A 222 6.22 -2.39 -3.60
CA THR A 222 6.15 -0.92 -3.64
C THR A 222 5.77 -0.36 -5.00
N GLY A 223 6.06 -1.12 -6.06
CA GLY A 223 5.89 -0.70 -7.44
C GLY A 223 5.25 -1.79 -8.28
N VAL A 224 4.44 -1.38 -9.23
CA VAL A 224 3.86 -2.27 -10.25
C VAL A 224 4.13 -1.67 -11.63
N GLU A 225 4.90 -2.38 -12.45
CA GLU A 225 4.92 -2.14 -13.89
C GLU A 225 3.64 -2.76 -14.48
N VAL A 226 2.87 -1.94 -15.20
CA VAL A 226 1.66 -2.36 -15.92
C VAL A 226 1.94 -2.23 -17.41
N MET A 227 1.89 -3.35 -18.12
CA MET A 227 1.94 -3.40 -19.58
C MET A 227 0.58 -3.79 -20.12
N ILE A 228 0.05 -3.04 -21.09
CA ILE A 228 -1.15 -3.40 -21.84
C ILE A 228 -0.84 -3.38 -23.34
N GLU A 229 -1.12 -4.48 -24.04
CA GLU A 229 -1.08 -4.58 -25.50
C GLU A 229 -2.52 -4.62 -26.05
N ALA A 230 -2.81 -3.72 -26.98
CA ALA A 230 -4.10 -3.63 -27.64
C ALA A 230 -3.99 -3.74 -29.17
N LYS A 231 -5.06 -4.18 -29.80
CA LYS A 231 -5.17 -4.40 -31.24
C LYS A 231 -6.44 -3.75 -31.81
N LEU A 232 -6.32 -3.21 -33.02
CA LEU A 232 -7.43 -2.74 -33.86
C LEU A 232 -7.07 -3.01 -35.32
N ASN A 233 -7.89 -3.78 -36.03
CA ASN A 233 -7.57 -4.29 -37.37
C ASN A 233 -6.19 -4.98 -37.37
N ASP A 234 -5.29 -4.62 -38.28
CA ASP A 234 -3.91 -5.14 -38.34
C ASP A 234 -2.91 -4.33 -37.48
N HIS A 235 -3.38 -3.31 -36.75
CA HIS A 235 -2.54 -2.46 -35.93
C HIS A 235 -2.49 -2.94 -34.47
N LYS A 236 -1.29 -2.94 -33.91
CA LYS A 236 -1.01 -3.25 -32.50
C LYS A 236 -0.30 -2.08 -31.85
N GLN A 237 -0.58 -1.85 -30.57
CA GLN A 237 0.12 -0.88 -29.75
C GLN A 237 0.27 -1.43 -28.33
N THR A 238 1.47 -1.27 -27.76
CA THR A 238 1.75 -1.60 -26.37
C THR A 238 2.01 -0.31 -25.60
N LEU A 239 1.44 -0.20 -24.40
CA LEU A 239 1.72 0.89 -23.47
C LEU A 239 2.23 0.29 -22.16
N VAL A 240 3.36 0.79 -21.67
CA VAL A 240 3.99 0.40 -20.40
C VAL A 240 4.02 1.62 -19.49
N THR A 241 3.74 1.40 -18.21
CA THR A 241 3.74 2.43 -17.17
C THR A 241 4.19 1.82 -15.84
N PHE A 242 4.64 2.66 -14.92
CA PHE A 242 5.05 2.24 -13.58
C PHE A 242 4.26 2.99 -12.52
N VAL A 243 3.65 2.24 -11.61
CA VAL A 243 2.84 2.76 -10.50
C VAL A 243 3.60 2.55 -9.21
N THR A 244 3.91 3.62 -8.46
CA THR A 244 4.25 3.47 -7.04
C THR A 244 2.95 3.33 -6.23
N LEU A 245 2.84 2.26 -5.45
CA LEU A 245 1.71 2.05 -4.54
C LEU A 245 1.69 3.12 -3.45
N ARG A 246 0.52 3.54 -2.97
CA ARG A 246 0.39 4.58 -1.93
C ARG A 246 1.05 4.18 -0.63
N ASN A 247 0.87 2.93 -0.23
CA ASN A 247 1.52 2.35 0.94
C ASN A 247 2.75 1.52 0.58
N ALA A 248 3.43 1.89 -0.51
CA ALA A 248 4.81 1.49 -0.74
C ALA A 248 5.66 1.84 0.50
N PRO A 249 6.37 0.87 1.13
CA PRO A 249 7.32 1.12 2.22
C PRO A 249 8.19 2.38 2.03
N ALA A 250 8.58 2.72 0.80
CA ALA A 250 9.42 3.88 0.49
C ALA A 250 8.72 5.26 0.48
N ARG A 251 7.39 5.38 0.50
CA ARG A 251 6.69 6.68 0.43
C ARG A 251 6.26 7.24 1.79
N THR A 252 5.89 6.37 2.71
CA THR A 252 5.48 6.73 4.08
C THR A 252 6.36 6.11 5.14
N GLY A 253 7.28 5.20 4.79
CA GLY A 253 8.03 4.38 5.74
C GLY A 253 7.21 3.31 6.45
N TYR A 254 5.87 3.38 6.37
CA TYR A 254 4.98 2.72 7.30
C TYR A 254 4.46 1.38 6.77
N LEU A 255 4.69 0.30 7.52
CA LEU A 255 4.24 -1.05 7.22
C LEU A 255 3.58 -1.69 8.44
N SER A 256 2.42 -2.33 8.27
CA SER A 256 1.86 -3.18 9.32
C SER A 256 2.64 -4.49 9.40
N LEU A 257 3.23 -4.75 10.57
CA LEU A 257 3.99 -5.96 10.85
C LEU A 257 3.07 -7.18 10.93
N ARG A 258 3.57 -8.31 10.44
CA ARG A 258 3.03 -9.66 10.67
C ARG A 258 4.16 -10.55 11.17
N ARG A 259 3.81 -11.61 11.90
CA ARG A 259 4.75 -12.69 12.20
C ARG A 259 5.35 -13.27 10.90
N ASP A 260 6.62 -13.64 10.95
CA ASP A 260 7.41 -14.23 9.86
C ASP A 260 7.61 -13.28 8.65
N MET A 261 7.20 -12.01 8.76
CA MET A 261 7.48 -10.96 7.78
C MET A 261 8.98 -10.64 7.75
N ARG A 262 9.54 -10.53 6.55
CA ARG A 262 10.91 -10.09 6.27
C ARG A 262 10.88 -8.78 5.50
N LEU A 263 11.68 -7.80 5.93
CA LEU A 263 11.78 -6.49 5.32
C LEU A 263 13.26 -6.11 5.14
N ARG A 264 13.66 -5.81 3.90
CA ARG A 264 14.96 -5.21 3.63
C ARG A 264 14.94 -3.74 4.08
N ILE A 265 15.75 -3.43 5.09
CA ILE A 265 15.99 -2.07 5.57
C ILE A 265 17.40 -1.62 5.16
N PRO A 266 17.63 -0.29 4.98
CA PRO A 266 18.99 0.22 4.84
C PRO A 266 19.82 -0.05 6.12
N ASP A 267 21.14 0.08 5.99
CA ASP A 267 22.10 0.00 7.08
C ASP A 267 21.93 1.14 8.13
N SER A 268 22.69 1.07 9.23
CA SER A 268 22.62 2.07 10.31
C SER A 268 23.00 3.49 9.86
N GLU A 269 23.88 3.67 8.86
CA GLU A 269 24.27 4.99 8.36
C GLU A 269 23.15 5.63 7.51
N HIS A 270 22.39 4.78 6.80
CA HIS A 270 21.37 5.17 5.84
C HIS A 270 19.93 5.08 6.39
N VAL A 271 19.71 4.85 7.70
CA VAL A 271 18.39 4.93 8.34
C VAL A 271 18.25 6.13 9.27
N LYS A 272 17.55 7.17 8.80
CA LYS A 272 17.22 8.36 9.60
C LYS A 272 16.15 8.14 10.67
N THR A 273 15.28 7.13 10.52
CA THR A 273 14.27 6.80 11.53
C THR A 273 13.81 5.36 11.39
N LEU A 274 13.89 4.59 12.47
CA LEU A 274 13.29 3.26 12.61
C LEU A 274 12.42 3.27 13.87
N MET A 275 11.11 3.01 13.74
CA MET A 275 10.18 3.10 14.87
C MET A 275 9.05 2.07 14.79
N ILE A 276 8.79 1.35 15.88
CA ILE A 276 7.58 0.52 16.02
C ILE A 276 6.48 1.40 16.63
N THR A 277 5.27 1.37 16.11
CA THR A 277 4.15 2.20 16.58
C THR A 277 2.79 1.55 16.27
N SER A 278 1.69 2.20 16.63
CA SER A 278 0.31 1.70 16.48
C SER A 278 0.14 0.26 16.97
N LEU A 279 0.76 -0.02 18.11
CA LEU A 279 0.62 -1.27 18.85
C LEU A 279 -0.85 -1.42 19.26
N THR A 280 -1.45 -2.58 18.98
CA THR A 280 -2.90 -2.79 19.12
C THR A 280 -3.20 -4.13 19.77
N GLY A 281 -4.25 -4.17 20.60
CA GLY A 281 -4.72 -5.40 21.23
C GLY A 281 -3.72 -6.05 22.18
N ILE A 282 -2.92 -5.26 22.90
CA ILE A 282 -1.98 -5.72 23.92
C ILE A 282 -2.71 -6.32 25.12
N THR A 283 -2.19 -7.42 25.65
CA THR A 283 -2.57 -8.07 26.89
C THR A 283 -1.34 -8.31 27.80
N ASN A 284 -1.50 -9.05 28.90
CA ASN A 284 -0.41 -9.29 29.84
C ASN A 284 0.53 -10.42 29.38
N ASN A 285 1.83 -10.12 29.35
CA ASN A 285 2.91 -11.00 28.86
C ASN A 285 2.92 -11.23 27.35
N ASP A 286 2.26 -10.37 26.57
CA ASP A 286 2.47 -10.35 25.12
C ASP A 286 3.89 -9.89 24.78
N LYS A 287 4.45 -10.47 23.72
CA LYS A 287 5.77 -10.11 23.20
C LYS A 287 5.70 -9.71 21.73
N LEU A 288 6.62 -8.83 21.33
CA LEU A 288 7.04 -8.61 19.95
C LEU A 288 8.55 -8.82 19.89
N GLN A 289 9.00 -9.64 18.95
CA GLN A 289 10.40 -9.98 18.76
C GLN A 289 10.78 -9.71 17.31
N LEU A 290 11.84 -8.92 17.14
CA LEU A 290 12.45 -8.62 15.86
C LEU A 290 13.87 -9.16 15.89
N GLU A 291 14.30 -9.78 14.80
CA GLU A 291 15.71 -10.01 14.51
C GLU A 291 16.06 -9.14 13.30
N ALA A 292 17.29 -8.63 13.20
CA ALA A 292 17.77 -8.29 11.87
C ALA A 292 19.09 -8.98 11.54
N VAL A 293 19.12 -9.46 10.31
CA VAL A 293 20.12 -10.35 9.76
C VAL A 293 20.92 -9.53 8.75
N PRO A 294 22.13 -9.06 9.09
CA PRO A 294 22.97 -8.36 8.14
C PRO A 294 23.48 -9.32 7.06
N ALA A 295 23.96 -8.77 5.94
CA ALA A 295 24.59 -9.58 4.89
C ALA A 295 25.91 -10.24 5.36
N SER A 296 26.56 -9.64 6.37
CA SER A 296 27.76 -10.12 7.06
C SER A 296 27.75 -9.63 8.50
N GLY A 297 28.11 -10.49 9.46
CA GLY A 297 28.08 -10.19 10.89
C GLY A 297 27.15 -11.14 11.66
N GLU A 298 27.01 -10.90 12.96
CA GLU A 298 26.08 -11.66 13.82
C GLU A 298 24.65 -11.09 13.75
N ILE A 299 23.67 -11.91 14.15
CA ILE A 299 22.26 -11.50 14.20
C ILE A 299 22.03 -10.73 15.49
N TRP A 300 21.39 -9.56 15.41
CA TRP A 300 20.81 -8.92 16.60
C TRP A 300 19.34 -9.27 16.76
N ARG A 301 18.88 -9.28 18.01
CA ARG A 301 17.49 -9.55 18.36
C ARG A 301 17.01 -8.55 19.40
N LEU A 302 15.89 -7.89 19.12
CA LEU A 302 15.11 -7.14 20.11
C LEU A 302 13.89 -7.95 20.53
N THR A 303 13.71 -8.09 21.84
CA THR A 303 12.47 -8.54 22.46
C THR A 303 11.81 -7.38 23.20
N VAL A 304 10.53 -7.18 22.94
CA VAL A 304 9.66 -6.22 23.60
C VAL A 304 8.62 -7.00 24.39
N ASP A 305 8.57 -6.79 25.71
CA ASP A 305 7.53 -7.33 26.58
C ASP A 305 6.50 -6.24 26.90
N PHE A 306 5.22 -6.60 26.84
CA PHE A 306 4.10 -5.71 27.14
C PHE A 306 3.33 -6.11 28.40
N GLU A 307 2.66 -5.13 28.99
CA GLU A 307 1.75 -5.31 30.12
C GLU A 307 0.49 -4.45 29.92
N LYS A 308 -0.68 -4.97 30.30
CA LYS A 308 -1.93 -4.21 30.38
C LYS A 308 -2.45 -4.27 31.83
N PRO A 309 -2.06 -3.31 32.69
CA PRO A 309 -2.57 -3.22 34.04
C PRO A 309 -4.09 -2.98 34.05
N ALA A 310 -4.79 -3.56 35.01
CA ALA A 310 -6.25 -3.48 35.06
C ALA A 310 -6.75 -2.03 35.16
N GLY A 311 -7.61 -1.62 34.22
CA GLY A 311 -8.16 -0.25 34.15
C GLY A 311 -7.16 0.83 33.69
N ALA A 312 -5.96 0.45 33.26
CA ALA A 312 -4.96 1.36 32.71
C ALA A 312 -4.73 1.10 31.20
N LYS A 313 -4.01 2.01 30.56
CA LYS A 313 -3.49 1.78 29.21
C LYS A 313 -2.42 0.68 29.20
N PRO A 314 -2.23 -0.03 28.08
CA PRO A 314 -1.08 -0.88 27.88
C PRO A 314 0.25 -0.10 27.96
N VAL A 315 1.28 -0.77 28.47
CA VAL A 315 2.63 -0.20 28.60
C VAL A 315 3.68 -1.13 28.00
N ILE A 316 4.78 -0.54 27.53
CA ILE A 316 6.02 -1.25 27.23
C ILE A 316 6.67 -1.56 28.58
N LYS A 317 6.67 -2.84 28.96
CA LYS A 317 7.14 -3.31 30.27
C LYS A 317 8.64 -3.42 30.31
N MET A 318 9.23 -4.00 29.27
CA MET A 318 10.66 -4.29 29.16
C MET A 318 11.08 -4.30 27.69
N LEU A 319 12.28 -3.81 27.42
CA LEU A 319 13.00 -3.94 26.15
C LEU A 319 14.28 -4.71 26.42
N THR A 320 14.58 -5.72 25.62
CA THR A 320 15.79 -6.56 25.77
C THR A 320 16.46 -6.70 24.41
N VAL A 321 17.76 -6.40 24.32
CA VAL A 321 18.55 -6.62 23.10
C VAL A 321 19.54 -7.75 23.35
N GLU A 322 19.60 -8.70 22.42
CA GLU A 322 20.56 -9.79 22.38
C GLU A 322 21.46 -9.67 21.14
N TYR A 323 22.77 -9.83 21.32
CA TYR A 323 23.77 -9.85 20.25
C TYR A 323 24.98 -10.71 20.68
N PRO A 324 25.26 -11.85 20.01
CA PRO A 324 24.34 -12.61 19.15
C PRO A 324 23.10 -13.09 19.94
N PRO A 325 22.10 -13.74 19.32
CA PRO A 325 20.91 -14.17 20.03
C PRO A 325 21.24 -15.17 21.14
N GLN A 326 20.57 -15.07 22.29
CA GLN A 326 20.89 -15.69 23.60
C GLN A 326 21.97 -14.97 24.44
N GLN A 327 22.69 -13.98 23.90
CA GLN A 327 23.62 -13.13 24.66
C GLN A 327 22.97 -11.75 24.88
N THR A 328 22.33 -11.54 26.03
CA THR A 328 21.73 -10.25 26.38
C THR A 328 22.80 -9.17 26.59
N VAL A 329 22.77 -8.13 25.76
CA VAL A 329 23.66 -6.96 25.85
C VAL A 329 22.99 -5.76 26.50
N TYR A 330 21.67 -5.63 26.37
CA TYR A 330 20.91 -4.50 26.94
C TYR A 330 19.56 -4.93 27.51
N THR A 331 19.10 -4.28 28.58
CA THR A 331 17.71 -4.41 29.08
C THR A 331 17.25 -3.12 29.76
N GLU A 332 16.08 -2.61 29.35
CA GLU A 332 15.42 -1.46 29.97
C GLU A 332 14.00 -1.82 30.43
N TYR A 333 13.50 -1.10 31.44
CA TYR A 333 12.12 -1.20 31.93
C TYR A 333 11.40 0.16 31.80
N PRO A 334 11.14 0.65 30.57
CA PRO A 334 10.71 2.03 30.34
C PRO A 334 9.36 2.38 30.96
N ARG A 335 8.46 1.38 31.13
CA ARG A 335 7.10 1.55 31.68
C ARG A 335 6.27 2.62 30.96
N SER A 336 6.62 2.92 29.71
CA SER A 336 6.02 3.95 28.88
C SER A 336 4.67 3.50 28.28
N ASP A 337 3.79 4.46 28.01
CA ASP A 337 2.52 4.24 27.31
C ASP A 337 2.78 3.65 25.91
N ALA A 338 2.16 2.52 25.59
CA ALA A 338 2.36 1.84 24.30
C ALA A 338 1.90 2.70 23.10
N ASP A 339 1.03 3.71 23.32
CA ASP A 339 0.65 4.69 22.29
C ASP A 339 1.86 5.51 21.77
N LEU A 340 2.92 5.64 22.55
CA LEU A 340 4.15 6.34 22.15
C LEU A 340 4.98 5.54 21.13
N GLY A 341 4.78 4.22 21.07
CA GLY A 341 5.64 3.32 20.29
C GLY A 341 7.05 3.19 20.86
N ILE A 342 7.95 2.65 20.04
CA ILE A 342 9.33 2.30 20.40
C ILE A 342 10.22 2.86 19.29
N ASN A 343 11.10 3.79 19.62
CA ASN A 343 12.08 4.30 18.67
C ASN A 343 13.28 3.35 18.63
N LEU A 344 13.46 2.62 17.53
CA LEU A 344 14.55 1.66 17.37
C LEU A 344 15.90 2.34 17.11
N ASN A 345 15.92 3.64 16.81
CA ASN A 345 17.15 4.43 16.79
C ASN A 345 17.58 4.90 18.20
N LEU A 346 16.68 4.87 19.20
CA LEU A 346 16.88 5.48 20.52
C LEU A 346 16.19 4.62 21.60
N ILE A 347 16.87 3.55 22.02
CA ILE A 347 16.34 2.56 22.98
C ILE A 347 16.76 2.87 24.44
N GLY A 348 17.61 3.88 24.67
CA GLY A 348 18.01 4.34 26.01
C GLY A 348 17.71 5.83 26.29
N ASN A 349 17.62 6.18 27.58
CA ASN A 349 17.37 7.55 28.08
C ASN A 349 18.50 8.56 27.77
N ASP A 350 19.66 8.09 27.35
CA ASP A 350 20.84 8.84 26.90
C ASP A 350 20.95 8.98 25.37
N GLY A 351 20.17 8.22 24.62
CA GLY A 351 19.99 8.38 23.17
C GLY A 351 21.16 7.92 22.32
N ARG A 352 21.86 6.86 22.72
CA ARG A 352 22.94 6.23 21.94
C ARG A 352 22.72 4.73 21.74
N TYR A 353 23.55 4.15 20.88
CA TYR A 353 23.52 2.77 20.40
C TYR A 353 25.00 2.36 20.20
N ASP A 354 25.43 1.17 20.65
CA ASP A 354 26.81 0.63 20.64
C ASP A 354 26.80 -0.85 20.17
N TYR A 355 27.53 -1.18 19.08
CA TYR A 355 27.86 -2.54 18.61
C TYR A 355 29.17 -2.47 17.82
N ASP A 356 30.30 -2.50 18.52
CA ASP A 356 31.37 -3.42 18.13
C ASP A 356 31.87 -4.21 19.35
N ASP A 357 32.89 -5.04 19.15
CA ASP A 357 33.27 -6.15 20.06
C ASP A 357 34.45 -5.75 20.95
N ASP A 358 34.28 -4.67 21.72
CA ASP A 358 35.25 -4.24 22.73
C ASP A 358 34.65 -4.09 24.15
N GLY A 359 35.54 -3.99 25.13
CA GLY A 359 35.19 -4.12 26.55
C GLY A 359 34.82 -2.81 27.25
N ASP A 360 34.85 -1.67 26.55
CA ASP A 360 34.70 -0.33 27.11
C ASP A 360 33.46 0.37 26.54
N VAL A 361 32.28 -0.04 27.02
CA VAL A 361 30.92 0.42 26.63
C VAL A 361 30.80 1.95 26.48
N ASP A 362 30.83 2.47 25.24
CA ASP A 362 30.48 3.86 24.88
C ASP A 362 30.35 4.16 23.35
N ASP A 363 30.43 3.18 22.41
CA ASP A 363 30.62 3.44 20.95
C ASP A 363 29.73 2.66 19.95
N ALA A 364 28.86 3.41 19.23
CA ALA A 364 28.19 3.14 17.93
C ALA A 364 27.78 1.70 17.52
N VAL A 365 26.46 1.40 17.45
CA VAL A 365 26.04 0.28 16.59
C VAL A 365 26.30 0.63 15.14
N LEU A 366 26.71 -0.38 14.40
CA LEU A 366 26.65 -0.36 12.96
C LEU A 366 26.05 -1.68 12.46
N LEU A 367 24.79 -1.63 12.00
CA LEU A 367 24.29 -2.62 11.05
C LEU A 367 24.92 -2.28 9.72
N GLU A 368 25.82 -3.11 9.19
CA GLU A 368 26.51 -2.85 7.92
C GLU A 368 25.83 -3.53 6.73
N GLY A 369 25.69 -2.77 5.64
CA GLY A 369 25.11 -3.21 4.38
C GLY A 369 23.60 -3.48 4.44
N ASP A 370 23.05 -4.01 3.35
CA ASP A 370 21.62 -4.34 3.29
C ASP A 370 21.23 -5.36 4.40
N VAL A 371 20.30 -4.97 5.27
CA VAL A 371 19.87 -5.77 6.42
C VAL A 371 18.44 -6.27 6.26
N ASP A 372 18.20 -7.53 6.63
CA ASP A 372 16.85 -8.12 6.66
C ASP A 372 16.27 -8.12 8.07
N LEU A 373 15.28 -7.26 8.32
CA LEU A 373 14.50 -7.26 9.54
C LEU A 373 13.38 -8.31 9.47
N VAL A 374 13.38 -9.25 10.41
CA VAL A 374 12.48 -10.41 10.49
C VAL A 374 11.66 -10.37 11.77
N VAL A 375 10.34 -10.48 11.67
CA VAL A 375 9.43 -10.53 12.82
C VAL A 375 9.29 -11.97 13.33
N THR A 376 10.14 -12.39 14.26
CA THR A 376 10.20 -13.80 14.71
C THR A 376 9.12 -14.20 15.71
N GLN A 377 8.60 -13.26 16.50
CA GLN A 377 7.45 -13.49 17.40
C GLN A 377 6.58 -12.24 17.49
N MET A 378 5.26 -12.43 17.51
CA MET A 378 4.29 -11.35 17.66
C MET A 378 3.02 -11.91 18.29
N ASN A 379 2.75 -11.58 19.56
CA ASN A 379 1.57 -12.04 20.29
C ASN A 379 0.46 -10.98 20.37
N ILE A 380 0.85 -9.70 20.32
CA ILE A 380 -0.06 -8.56 20.13
C ILE A 380 -0.85 -8.69 18.82
N LYS A 381 -2.07 -8.15 18.76
CA LYS A 381 -2.91 -8.24 17.55
C LYS A 381 -2.30 -7.54 16.33
N GLY A 382 -1.54 -6.47 16.55
CA GLY A 382 -0.98 -5.67 15.46
C GLY A 382 0.04 -4.64 15.92
N ALA A 383 1.01 -4.36 15.06
CA ALA A 383 2.01 -3.31 15.19
C ALA A 383 2.32 -2.75 13.79
N GLY A 384 2.77 -1.51 13.71
CA GLY A 384 3.36 -0.94 12.52
C GLY A 384 4.84 -0.63 12.72
N ILE A 385 5.64 -0.74 11.68
CA ILE A 385 7.01 -0.22 11.64
C ILE A 385 7.08 0.97 10.68
N PHE A 386 7.80 2.00 11.07
CA PHE A 386 8.11 3.17 10.27
C PHE A 386 9.62 3.19 9.98
N VAL A 387 10.00 3.09 8.71
CA VAL A 387 11.38 3.11 8.21
C VAL A 387 11.59 4.33 7.32
N ARG A 388 12.51 5.22 7.67
CA ARG A 388 12.87 6.39 6.87
C ARG A 388 14.37 6.37 6.53
N PRO A 389 14.72 6.28 5.23
CA PRO A 389 16.11 6.46 4.78
C PRO A 389 16.64 7.90 4.88
#